data_AF-A0A7C7CTF3-F1
#
_entry.id   AF-A0A7C7CTF3-F1
#
_cell.length_a   1.000
_cell.length_b   1.000
_cell.length_c   1.000
_cell.angle_alpha   90.00
_cell.angle_beta   90.00
_cell.angle_gamma   90.00
#
_symmetry.space_group_name_H-M   'P 1'
#
loop_
_entity.id
_entity.type
_entity.pdbx_description
1 polymer ?
#
loop_
_entity_poly.entity_id
_entity_poly.type
_entity_poly.pdbx_seq_one_letter_code
_entity_poly.pdbx_strand_id
1 'polypeptide(L)'
;MSAVSISSKTYTYKEFPTSLKGQVTVRIERDAQEAVKSSHKRLADILARGDKIYEVNTGFWKLIQITTGEPDKKELQLNLVQSAIQKVSSLE
;
A
#
# COMPACT_ATOMS: atom_id res chain seq x y z
N MET A 1 12.93 -12.66 22.82
CA MET A 1 12.83 -12.25 21.41
C MET A 1 12.82 -10.73 21.37
N SER A 2 13.83 -10.11 20.73
CA SER A 2 13.83 -8.65 20.51
C SER A 2 12.86 -8.33 19.38
N ALA A 3 11.89 -7.46 19.65
CA ALA A 3 10.96 -7.00 18.63
C ALA A 3 11.69 -6.09 17.62
N VAL A 4 11.36 -6.21 16.35
CA VAL A 4 11.79 -5.28 15.30
C VAL A 4 10.93 -4.03 15.36
N SER A 5 11.55 -2.85 15.47
CA SER A 5 10.86 -1.57 15.53
C SER A 5 10.86 -0.92 14.14
N ILE A 6 9.69 -0.51 13.65
CA ILE A 6 9.48 0.22 12.39
C ILE A 6 9.21 1.68 12.74
N SER A 7 10.09 2.57 12.28
CA SER A 7 10.03 4.02 12.47
C SER A 7 10.33 4.74 11.16
N SER A 8 10.44 6.07 11.22
CA SER A 8 10.75 6.91 10.04
C SER A 8 12.21 6.81 9.55
N LYS A 9 13.08 6.04 10.20
CA LYS A 9 14.47 5.89 9.78
C LYS A 9 14.63 5.03 8.52
N THR A 10 15.74 5.20 7.83
CA THR A 10 16.15 4.30 6.76
C THR A 10 16.67 2.99 7.35
N TYR A 11 16.25 1.86 6.78
CA TYR A 11 16.73 0.54 7.16
C TYR A 11 17.58 -0.07 6.05
N THR A 12 18.49 -0.94 6.45
CA THR A 12 19.28 -1.81 5.59
C THR A 12 18.94 -3.28 5.87
N TYR A 13 19.21 -4.17 4.91
CA TYR A 13 18.93 -5.61 5.07
C TYR A 13 19.62 -6.23 6.31
N LYS A 14 20.72 -5.63 6.78
CA LYS A 14 21.49 -6.06 7.96
C LYS A 14 20.71 -5.90 9.27
N GLU A 15 19.63 -5.12 9.27
CA GLU A 15 18.78 -4.88 10.46
C GLU A 15 17.66 -5.92 10.60
N PHE A 16 17.49 -6.81 9.61
CA PHE A 16 16.43 -7.83 9.58
C PHE A 16 16.92 -9.30 9.50
N PRO A 17 18.09 -9.70 10.03
CA PRO A 17 18.67 -11.01 9.73
C PRO A 17 17.86 -12.19 10.31
N THR A 18 17.24 -12.00 11.48
CA THR A 18 16.41 -13.01 12.15
C THR A 18 14.95 -12.96 11.72
N SER A 19 14.41 -11.77 11.41
CA SER A 19 13.03 -11.60 10.94
C SER A 19 12.77 -12.21 9.57
N LEU A 20 13.81 -12.39 8.75
CA LEU A 20 13.70 -13.00 7.43
C LEU A 20 13.70 -14.54 7.47
N LYS A 21 14.02 -15.15 8.63
CA LYS A 21 14.24 -16.61 8.76
C LYS A 21 13.25 -17.29 9.70
N GLY A 22 12.33 -16.54 10.30
CA GLY A 22 11.39 -17.08 11.27
C GLY A 22 10.44 -16.03 11.81
N GLN A 23 9.63 -16.44 12.78
CA GLN A 23 8.65 -15.56 13.39
C GLN A 23 9.34 -14.39 14.11
N VAL A 24 8.82 -13.18 13.89
CA VAL A 24 9.29 -11.96 14.54
C VAL A 24 8.12 -11.18 15.14
N THR A 25 8.35 -10.57 16.29
CA THR A 25 7.45 -9.54 16.83
C THR A 25 7.83 -8.20 16.23
N VAL A 26 6.87 -7.50 15.62
CA VAL A 26 7.09 -6.17 15.05
C VAL A 26 6.37 -5.12 15.89
N ARG A 27 6.98 -3.95 16.08
CA ARG A 27 6.39 -2.77 16.69
C ARG A 27 6.46 -1.62 15.69
N ILE A 28 5.41 -0.81 15.60
CA ILE A 28 5.40 0.41 14.81
C ILE A 28 5.49 1.58 15.77
N GLU A 29 6.54 2.38 15.64
CA GLU A 29 6.78 3.55 16.47
C GLU A 29 5.76 4.65 16.19
N ARG A 30 5.58 5.53 17.18
CA ARG A 30 4.54 6.57 17.14
C ARG A 30 4.74 7.54 15.97
N ASP A 31 5.98 7.90 15.68
CA ASP A 31 6.35 8.78 14.57
C ASP A 31 5.91 8.21 13.21
N ALA A 32 6.14 6.91 12.97
CA ALA A 32 5.71 6.23 11.77
C ALA A 32 4.19 6.13 11.68
N GLN A 33 3.50 5.86 12.80
CA GLN A 33 2.03 5.85 12.84
C GLN A 33 1.45 7.23 12.49
N GLU A 34 2.03 8.31 13.03
CA GLU A 34 1.61 9.68 12.75
C GLU A 34 1.88 10.07 11.29
N ALA A 35 3.04 9.69 10.74
CA ALA A 35 3.38 9.91 9.34
C ALA A 35 2.38 9.22 8.39
N VAL A 36 2.01 7.97 8.67
CA VAL A 36 1.01 7.23 7.88
C VAL A 36 -0.35 7.91 7.94
N LYS A 37 -0.81 8.34 9.13
CA LYS A 37 -2.08 9.07 9.29
C LYS A 37 -2.09 10.38 8.50
N SER A 38 -0.99 11.14 8.56
CA SER A 38 -0.84 12.40 7.82
C SER A 38 -0.84 12.17 6.30
N SER A 39 -0.13 11.14 5.83
CA SER A 39 -0.13 10.73 4.42
C SER A 39 -1.52 10.34 3.93
N HIS A 40 -2.24 9.53 4.72
CA HIS A 40 -3.61 9.14 4.41
C HIS A 40 -4.54 10.35 4.31
N LYS A 41 -4.47 11.29 5.27
CA LYS A 41 -5.26 12.52 5.22
C LYS A 41 -4.97 13.32 3.95
N ARG A 42 -3.68 13.49 3.61
CA ARG A 42 -3.28 14.19 2.38
C ARG A 42 -3.84 13.53 1.13
N LEU A 43 -3.80 12.19 1.06
CA LEU A 43 -4.39 11.43 -0.05
C LEU A 43 -5.90 11.67 -0.14
N ALA A 44 -6.61 11.61 0.99
CA ALA A 44 -8.04 11.87 1.03
C ALA A 44 -8.37 13.30 0.56
N ASP A 45 -7.60 14.31 0.98
CA ASP A 45 -7.76 15.70 0.56
C ASP A 45 -7.51 15.86 -0.96
N ILE A 46 -6.51 15.17 -1.51
CA ILE A 46 -6.25 15.16 -2.97
C ILE A 46 -7.44 14.57 -3.73
N LEU A 47 -7.96 13.43 -3.27
CA LEU A 47 -9.10 12.76 -3.89
C LEU A 47 -10.38 13.61 -3.80
N ALA A 48 -10.61 14.29 -2.68
CA ALA A 48 -11.78 15.14 -2.47
C ALA A 48 -11.79 16.38 -3.39
N ARG A 49 -10.61 16.87 -3.81
CA ARG A 49 -10.50 17.94 -4.81
C ARG A 49 -10.83 17.49 -6.24
N GLY A 50 -10.95 16.18 -6.47
CA GLY A 50 -11.16 15.61 -7.80
C GLY A 50 -9.89 15.42 -8.61
N ASP A 51 -8.71 15.51 -7.97
CA ASP A 51 -7.44 15.25 -8.63
C ASP A 51 -7.38 13.79 -9.11
N LYS A 52 -6.90 13.58 -10.34
CA LYS A 52 -6.72 12.23 -10.91
C LYS A 52 -5.39 11.66 -10.45
N ILE A 53 -5.44 10.52 -9.77
CA ILE A 53 -4.28 9.78 -9.29
C ILE A 53 -4.30 8.39 -9.91
N TYR A 54 -3.21 8.08 -10.63
CA TYR A 54 -3.01 6.78 -11.26
C TYR A 54 -3.19 5.63 -10.27
N GLU A 55 -4.00 4.62 -10.63
CA GLU A 55 -4.27 3.40 -9.85
C GLU A 55 -4.96 3.61 -8.50
N VAL A 56 -5.38 4.84 -8.18
CA VAL A 56 -6.15 5.15 -6.97
C VAL A 56 -7.60 5.45 -7.32
N ASN A 57 -7.85 6.42 -8.20
CA ASN A 57 -9.19 6.76 -8.70
C ASN A 57 -9.27 6.77 -10.23
N THR A 58 -8.25 6.22 -10.90
CA THR A 58 -8.27 5.94 -12.34
C THR A 58 -8.16 4.45 -12.60
N GLY A 59 -8.56 4.00 -13.78
CA GLY A 59 -8.30 2.63 -14.23
C GLY A 59 -6.80 2.31 -14.37
N PHE A 60 -6.51 1.02 -14.52
CA PHE A 60 -5.15 0.47 -14.72
C PHE A 60 -4.76 0.43 -16.19
N TRP A 61 -3.47 0.53 -16.50
CA TRP A 61 -2.93 0.32 -17.85
C TRP A 61 -3.65 1.14 -18.93
N LYS A 62 -4.28 0.48 -19.91
CA LYS A 62 -5.02 1.10 -21.02
C LYS A 62 -6.28 1.85 -20.57
N LEU A 63 -6.73 1.65 -19.33
CA LEU A 63 -7.94 2.26 -18.77
C LEU A 63 -7.66 3.51 -17.93
N ILE A 64 -6.43 4.06 -17.98
CA ILE A 64 -6.01 5.24 -17.20
C ILE A 64 -6.91 6.48 -17.38
N GLN A 65 -7.61 6.60 -18.51
CA GLN A 65 -8.49 7.75 -18.78
C GLN A 65 -9.83 7.67 -18.04
N ILE A 66 -10.21 6.50 -17.54
CA ILE A 66 -11.48 6.27 -16.85
C ILE A 66 -11.31 6.66 -15.38
N THR A 67 -12.16 7.57 -14.90
CA THR A 67 -12.22 7.96 -13.48
C THR A 67 -13.37 7.22 -12.81
N THR A 68 -13.14 6.65 -11.63
CA THR A 68 -14.11 5.84 -10.89
C THR A 68 -14.74 6.62 -9.74
N GLY A 69 -16.04 6.43 -9.50
CA GLY A 69 -16.74 6.98 -8.35
C GLY A 69 -16.38 6.27 -7.04
N GLU A 70 -16.78 6.80 -5.89
CA GLU A 70 -16.50 6.19 -4.56
C GLU A 70 -16.89 4.70 -4.44
N PRO A 71 -18.08 4.24 -4.88
CA PRO A 71 -18.44 2.82 -4.82
C PRO A 71 -17.49 1.94 -5.65
N ASP A 72 -17.04 2.46 -6.78
CA ASP A 72 -16.22 1.76 -7.77
C ASP A 72 -14.75 1.65 -7.33
N LYS A 73 -14.27 2.51 -6.41
CA LYS A 73 -12.88 2.48 -5.92
C LYS A 73 -12.55 1.21 -5.16
N LYS A 74 -13.47 0.71 -4.32
CA LYS A 74 -13.24 -0.52 -3.55
C LYS A 74 -13.18 -1.74 -4.47
N GLU A 75 -14.08 -1.81 -5.45
CA GLU A 75 -14.12 -2.87 -6.44
C GLU A 75 -12.88 -2.82 -7.35
N LEU A 76 -12.44 -1.63 -7.75
CA LEU A 76 -11.21 -1.41 -8.49
C LEU A 76 -9.99 -2.01 -7.78
N GLN A 77 -9.82 -1.74 -6.49
CA GLN A 77 -8.69 -2.28 -5.70
C GLN A 77 -8.79 -3.79 -5.50
N LEU A 78 -10.00 -4.34 -5.33
CA LEU A 78 -10.20 -5.79 -5.26
C LEU A 78 -9.82 -6.48 -6.58
N ASN A 79 -10.29 -5.93 -7.70
CA ASN A 79 -10.03 -6.46 -9.04
C ASN A 79 -8.54 -6.39 -9.39
N LEU A 80 -7.82 -5.38 -8.91
CA LEU A 80 -6.36 -5.32 -9.03
C LEU A 80 -5.68 -6.52 -8.37
N VAL A 81 -5.99 -6.79 -7.10
CA VAL A 81 -5.40 -7.91 -6.35
C VAL A 81 -5.74 -9.25 -7.02
N GLN A 82 -7.00 -9.42 -7.42
CA GLN A 82 -7.44 -10.65 -8.09
C GLN A 82 -6.74 -10.89 -9.43
N SER A 83 -6.63 -9.85 -10.27
CA SER A 83 -5.94 -9.96 -11.56
C SER A 83 -4.44 -10.27 -11.40
N ALA A 84 -3.80 -9.72 -10.37
CA ALA A 84 -2.40 -10.01 -10.05
C ALA A 84 -2.20 -11.48 -9.64
N ILE A 85 -3.10 -12.03 -8.81
CA ILE A 85 -3.06 -13.44 -8.40
C ILE A 85 -3.26 -14.36 -9.62
N GLN A 86 -4.27 -14.10 -10.45
CA GLN A 86 -4.51 -14.90 -11.66
C GLN A 86 -3.30 -14.95 -12.59
N LYS A 87 -2.61 -13.82 -12.76
CA LYS A 87 -1.40 -13.75 -13.57
C LYS A 87 -0.28 -14.63 -13.02
N VAL A 88 -0.12 -14.71 -11.70
CA VAL A 88 0.87 -15.61 -11.06
C VAL A 88 0.48 -17.07 -11.27
N SER A 89 -0.79 -17.44 -11.07
CA SER A 89 -1.26 -18.81 -11.29
C SER A 89 -1.19 -19.27 -12.75
N SER A 90 -1.21 -18.35 -13.72
CA SER A 90 -1.05 -18.69 -15.15
C SER A 90 0.39 -18.94 -15.60
N LEU A 91 1.37 -18.78 -14.70
CA LEU A 91 2.80 -19.00 -14.97
C LEU A 91 3.32 -20.34 -14.39
N GLU A 92 2.46 -21.09 -13.71
CA GLU A 92 2.69 -22.47 -13.25
C GLU A 92 2.04 -23.47 -14.21
#